data_AF-A0A7V3WCK1-F1
#
_entry.id   AF-A0A7V3WCK1-F1
#
_cell.length_a   1.000
_cell.length_b   1.000
_cell.length_c   1.000
_cell.angle_alpha   90.00
_cell.angle_beta   90.00
_cell.angle_gamma   90.00
#
_symmetry.space_group_name_H-M   'P 1'
#
loop_
_entity.id
_entity.type
_entity.pdbx_description
1 polymer ?
#
loop_
_entity_poly.entity_id
_entity_poly.type
_entity_poly.pdbx_seq_one_letter_code
_entity_poly.pdbx_strand_id
1 'polypeptide(L)'
;MPEVKMHSLQGRRRTTERLLTLMKQIRPQDVLTPKRLAVKLGVSERTVYRYLRLLQTNDLLVKHSSQRQRRYVLNPDKILFLFRESPEGGYEAYAPGYSIYTQGESLTELNQMVVDAVRCHFNDDAMPSEIQLVKEGLTTI
;
A
#
# COMPACT_ATOMS: atom_id res chain seq x y z
N MET A 1 -19.97 -3.17 2.44
CA MET A 1 -18.96 -3.73 3.36
C MET A 1 -17.67 -3.87 2.57
N PRO A 2 -16.55 -3.25 2.99
CA PRO A 2 -15.29 -3.39 2.27
C PRO A 2 -14.81 -4.84 2.30
N GLU A 3 -14.38 -5.38 1.16
CA GLU A 3 -13.85 -6.74 1.07
C GLU A 3 -12.37 -6.74 1.48
N VAL A 4 -11.98 -7.62 2.41
CA VAL A 4 -10.58 -7.75 2.84
C VAL A 4 -9.89 -8.83 2.00
N LYS A 5 -8.89 -8.44 1.20
CA LYS A 5 -8.07 -9.35 0.40
C LYS A 5 -6.65 -9.41 0.95
N MET A 6 -6.26 -10.61 1.39
CA MET A 6 -4.86 -10.89 1.73
C MET A 6 -4.12 -11.32 0.47
N HIS A 7 -3.23 -10.45 -0.04
CA HIS A 7 -2.37 -10.78 -1.17
C HIS A 7 -0.91 -10.83 -0.71
N SER A 8 -0.24 -11.93 -1.06
CA SER A 8 1.22 -11.98 -1.06
C SER A 8 1.71 -11.16 -2.25
N LEU A 9 2.45 -10.07 -2.03
CA LEU A 9 3.21 -9.41 -3.10
C LEU A 9 4.30 -10.38 -3.59
N GLN A 10 3.94 -11.25 -4.53
CA GLN A 10 4.86 -12.21 -5.13
C GLN A 10 5.81 -11.46 -6.07
N GLY A 11 6.97 -11.08 -5.54
CA GLY A 11 8.06 -10.44 -6.27
C GLY A 11 9.40 -10.73 -5.59
N ARG A 12 10.52 -10.51 -6.29
CA ARG A 12 11.87 -10.67 -5.71
C ARG A 12 11.96 -9.79 -4.44
N ARG A 13 12.34 -10.36 -3.28
CA ARG A 13 12.40 -9.70 -1.94
C ARG A 13 12.80 -8.22 -1.97
N ARG A 14 13.95 -7.88 -2.59
CA ARG A 14 14.46 -6.49 -2.68
C ARG A 14 13.56 -5.52 -3.44
N THR A 15 12.73 -6.02 -4.34
CA THR A 15 11.76 -5.22 -5.11
C THR A 15 10.56 -4.90 -4.25
N THR A 16 10.05 -5.87 -3.49
CA THR A 16 8.93 -5.70 -2.57
C THR A 16 9.29 -4.71 -1.47
N GLU A 17 10.45 -4.82 -0.83
CA GLU A 17 10.90 -3.86 0.20
C GLU A 17 10.97 -2.42 -0.32
N ARG A 18 11.58 -2.21 -1.49
CA ARG A 18 11.68 -0.89 -2.10
C ARG A 18 10.33 -0.33 -2.54
N LEU A 19 9.42 -1.21 -2.98
CA LEU A 19 8.03 -0.85 -3.28
C LEU A 19 7.29 -0.44 -2.01
N LEU A 20 7.42 -1.18 -0.91
CA LEU A 20 6.84 -0.83 0.37
C LEU A 20 7.39 0.52 0.87
N THR A 21 8.69 0.74 0.79
CA THR A 21 9.32 2.04 1.13
C THR A 21 8.78 3.18 0.27
N LEU A 22 8.58 2.95 -1.03
CA LEU A 22 7.94 3.92 -1.91
C LEU A 22 6.51 4.21 -1.45
N MET A 23 5.71 3.19 -1.18
CA MET A 23 4.31 3.33 -0.76
C MET A 23 4.18 4.05 0.59
N LYS A 24 5.04 3.77 1.56
CA LYS A 24 5.12 4.50 2.86
C LYS A 24 5.27 6.01 2.70
N GLN A 25 5.92 6.44 1.62
CA GLN A 25 6.25 7.84 1.40
C GLN A 25 5.28 8.57 0.47
N ILE A 26 4.27 7.89 -0.06
CA ILE A 26 3.29 8.44 -0.99
C ILE A 26 2.02 8.73 -0.22
N ARG A 27 1.50 9.96 -0.34
CA ARG A 27 0.14 10.27 0.11
C ARG A 27 -0.85 9.90 -1.00
N PRO A 28 -2.09 9.51 -0.67
CA PRO A 28 -3.14 9.15 -1.64
C PRO A 28 -3.42 10.25 -2.65
N GLN A 29 -3.22 11.51 -2.24
CA GLN A 29 -3.44 12.72 -3.03
C GLN A 29 -2.19 13.16 -3.82
N ASP A 30 -1.05 12.48 -3.64
CA ASP A 30 0.19 12.84 -4.32
C ASP A 30 0.13 12.43 -5.80
N VAL A 31 0.38 13.41 -6.66
CA VAL A 31 0.64 13.14 -8.08
C VAL A 31 2.06 12.60 -8.23
N LEU A 32 2.16 11.29 -8.48
CA LEU A 32 3.44 10.63 -8.66
C LEU A 32 3.91 10.73 -10.11
N THR A 33 5.06 11.37 -10.31
CA THR A 33 5.77 11.32 -11.59
C THR A 33 6.98 10.38 -11.47
N PRO A 34 7.33 9.62 -12.52
CA PRO A 34 8.49 8.73 -12.50
C PRO A 34 9.77 9.44 -12.08
N LYS A 35 9.96 10.69 -12.54
CA LYS A 35 11.09 11.54 -12.19
C LYS A 35 11.16 11.87 -10.70
N ARG A 36 10.04 12.25 -10.07
CA ARG A 36 9.99 12.54 -8.63
C ARG A 36 10.27 11.29 -7.79
N LEU A 37 9.68 10.16 -8.19
CA LEU A 37 9.89 8.87 -7.52
C LEU A 37 11.35 8.41 -7.61
N ALA A 38 11.99 8.59 -8.77
CA ALA A 38 13.39 8.24 -8.99
C ALA A 38 14.33 8.99 -8.03
N VAL A 39 14.14 10.31 -7.93
CA VAL A 39 14.90 11.17 -7.01
C VAL A 39 14.65 10.76 -5.55
N LYS A 40 13.38 10.58 -5.16
CA LYS A 40 13.00 10.26 -3.77
C LYS A 40 13.53 8.90 -3.30
N LEU A 41 13.55 7.92 -4.20
CA LEU A 41 14.05 6.57 -3.91
C LEU A 41 15.56 6.38 -4.12
N GLY A 42 16.26 7.36 -4.71
CA GLY A 42 17.65 7.19 -5.12
C GLY A 42 17.85 6.07 -6.15
N VAL A 43 16.90 5.89 -7.08
CA VAL A 43 16.98 4.87 -8.14
C VAL A 43 16.73 5.47 -9.53
N SER A 44 17.13 4.76 -10.59
CA SER A 44 16.87 5.20 -11.97
C SER A 44 15.36 5.24 -12.29
N GLU A 45 14.94 6.15 -13.17
CA GLU A 45 13.55 6.16 -13.69
C GLU A 45 13.17 4.82 -14.34
N ARG A 46 14.12 4.11 -14.96
CA ARG A 46 13.90 2.75 -15.52
C ARG A 46 13.51 1.74 -14.43
N THR A 47 14.11 1.84 -13.25
CA THR A 47 13.74 1.04 -12.07
C THR A 47 12.33 1.41 -11.59
N VAL A 48 12.02 2.71 -11.57
CA VAL A 48 10.67 3.19 -11.23
C VAL A 48 9.63 2.65 -12.20
N TYR A 49 9.88 2.66 -13.51
CA TYR A 49 8.94 2.07 -14.48
C TYR A 49 8.74 0.57 -14.27
N ARG A 50 9.77 -0.18 -13.83
CA ARG A 50 9.63 -1.59 -13.45
C ARG A 50 8.72 -1.76 -12.23
N TYR A 51 8.88 -0.90 -11.23
CA TYR A 51 8.08 -0.89 -10.00
C TYR A 51 6.62 -0.51 -10.27
N LEU A 52 6.39 0.57 -11.03
CA LEU A 52 5.07 1.01 -11.43
C LEU A 52 4.32 -0.08 -12.21
N ARG A 53 5.01 -0.81 -13.09
CA ARG A 53 4.41 -1.94 -13.82
C ARG A 53 3.94 -3.05 -12.88
N LEU A 54 4.70 -3.36 -11.83
CA LEU A 54 4.32 -4.36 -10.83
C LEU A 54 3.15 -3.90 -9.96
N LEU A 55 3.11 -2.61 -9.61
CA LEU A 55 2.01 -2.03 -8.83
C LEU A 55 0.70 -1.96 -9.62
N GLN A 56 0.77 -1.72 -10.94
CA GLN A 56 -0.39 -1.79 -11.82
C GLN A 56 -1.00 -3.20 -11.86
N THR A 57 -0.21 -4.25 -11.69
CA THR A 57 -0.71 -5.64 -11.67
C THR A 57 -1.55 -5.96 -10.42
N ASN A 58 -1.50 -5.14 -9.38
CA ASN A 58 -2.24 -5.34 -8.14
C ASN A 58 -3.41 -4.34 -7.96
N ASP A 59 -3.77 -3.59 -9.02
CA ASP A 59 -4.82 -2.54 -9.03
C ASP A 59 -4.68 -1.44 -7.96
N LEU A 60 -3.47 -1.29 -7.39
CA LEU A 60 -3.15 -0.31 -6.35
C LEU A 60 -2.89 1.10 -6.93
N LEU A 61 -2.53 1.19 -8.22
CA LEU A 61 -2.23 2.45 -8.90
C LEU A 61 -3.09 2.62 -10.15
N VAL A 62 -3.78 3.75 -10.22
CA VAL A 62 -4.50 4.18 -11.42
C VAL A 62 -3.63 5.16 -12.21
N LYS A 63 -3.53 4.93 -13.52
CA LYS A 63 -2.83 5.84 -14.43
C LYS A 63 -3.76 6.98 -14.81
N HIS A 64 -3.48 8.18 -14.31
CA HIS A 64 -4.17 9.38 -14.75
C HIS A 64 -3.55 9.84 -16.08
N SER A 65 -4.32 9.74 -17.17
CA SER A 65 -3.79 9.95 -18.52
C SER A 65 -3.69 11.43 -18.88
N SER A 66 -2.49 11.86 -19.24
CA SER A 66 -2.28 12.97 -20.17
C SER A 66 -1.11 12.58 -21.08
N GLN A 67 -1.27 12.74 -22.40
CA GLN A 67 -0.32 12.28 -23.43
C GLN A 67 1.12 12.81 -23.24
N ARG A 68 1.32 13.87 -22.43
CA ARG A 68 2.64 14.46 -22.12
C ARG A 68 3.24 14.10 -20.76
N GLN A 69 2.44 13.63 -19.80
CA GLN A 69 2.92 13.25 -18.46
C GLN A 69 2.13 12.05 -17.93
N ARG A 70 2.82 10.92 -17.70
CA ARG A 70 2.24 9.77 -17.01
C ARG A 70 2.19 10.07 -15.52
N ARG A 71 1.01 10.41 -15.02
CA ARG A 71 0.74 10.59 -13.58
C ARG A 71 0.15 9.30 -13.02
N TYR A 72 0.60 8.91 -11.85
CA TYR A 72 0.05 7.78 -11.10
C TYR A 72 -0.54 8.33 -9.81
N VAL A 73 -1.73 7.85 -9.48
CA VAL A 73 -2.42 8.11 -8.22
C VAL A 73 -2.76 6.76 -7.60
N LEU A 74 -2.76 6.70 -6.27
CA LEU A 74 -3.32 5.55 -5.56
C LEU A 74 -4.79 5.43 -5.91
N ASN A 75 -5.28 4.20 -6.05
CA ASN A 75 -6.69 3.97 -6.32
C ASN A 75 -7.51 4.43 -5.10
N PRO A 76 -8.40 5.45 -5.22
CA PRO A 76 -9.18 5.95 -4.09
C PRO A 76 -10.12 4.88 -3.52
N ASP A 77 -10.54 3.92 -4.34
CA ASP A 77 -11.45 2.86 -3.95
C ASP A 77 -10.75 1.71 -3.21
N LYS A 78 -9.42 1.76 -3.06
CA LYS A 78 -8.62 0.73 -2.39
C LYS A 78 -7.72 1.32 -1.32
N ILE A 79 -7.61 0.62 -0.19
CA ILE A 79 -6.64 0.95 0.85
C ILE A 79 -5.70 -0.22 1.11
N LEU A 80 -4.40 0.08 1.18
CA LEU A 80 -3.37 -0.90 1.52
C LEU A 80 -3.03 -0.78 3.01
N PHE A 81 -3.04 -1.90 3.71
CA PHE A 81 -2.48 -2.09 5.03
C PHE A 81 -1.24 -2.97 4.96
N LEU A 82 -0.16 -2.49 5.57
CA LEU A 82 1.07 -3.23 5.76
C LEU A 82 1.08 -3.75 7.18
N PHE A 83 1.15 -5.07 7.34
CA PHE A 83 1.11 -5.70 8.65
C PHE A 83 2.36 -6.51 8.96
N ARG A 84 2.77 -6.54 10.22
CA ARG A 84 3.92 -7.30 10.72
C ARG A 84 3.58 -7.97 12.04
N GLU A 85 4.38 -8.95 12.41
CA GLU A 85 4.33 -9.49 13.78
C GLU A 85 4.92 -8.46 14.74
N SER A 86 4.22 -8.21 15.85
CA SER A 86 4.72 -7.32 16.91
C SER A 86 5.80 -8.06 17.72
N PRO A 87 6.87 -7.37 18.16
CA PRO A 87 7.85 -7.96 19.09
C PRO A 87 7.23 -8.41 20.42
N GLU A 88 6.07 -7.87 20.80
CA GLU A 88 5.34 -8.21 22.03
C GLU A 88 4.33 -9.36 21.83
N GLY A 89 4.22 -9.89 20.61
CA GLY A 89 3.22 -10.89 20.23
C GLY A 89 2.00 -10.27 19.53
N GLY A 90 1.32 -11.07 18.71
CA GLY A 90 0.24 -10.58 17.85
C GLY A 90 0.74 -9.87 16.59
N TYR A 91 -0.10 -8.99 16.03
CA TYR A 91 0.12 -8.31 14.77
C TYR A 91 -0.14 -6.82 14.85
N GLU A 92 0.70 -6.04 14.19
CA GLU A 92 0.53 -4.60 13.97
C GLU A 92 0.26 -4.38 12.49
N ALA A 93 -0.70 -3.52 12.14
CA ALA A 93 -0.94 -3.07 10.78
C ALA A 93 -1.01 -1.55 10.69
N TYR A 94 -0.53 -1.01 9.56
CA TYR A 94 -0.66 0.41 9.28
C TYR A 94 -0.95 0.66 7.80
N ALA A 95 -1.72 1.72 7.51
CA ALA A 95 -2.04 2.13 6.15
C ALA A 95 -1.14 3.28 5.68
N PRO A 96 -0.20 3.05 4.75
CA PRO A 96 0.57 4.11 4.12
C PRO A 96 -0.33 5.19 3.54
N GLY A 97 -0.05 6.45 3.87
CA GLY A 97 -0.74 7.59 3.29
C GLY A 97 -2.03 8.03 3.99
N TYR A 98 -2.62 7.18 4.84
CA TYR A 98 -3.81 7.53 5.66
C TYR A 98 -3.51 7.65 7.16
N SER A 99 -2.27 7.36 7.58
CA SER A 99 -1.85 7.40 8.99
C SER A 99 -2.78 6.59 9.93
N ILE A 100 -3.37 5.52 9.41
CA ILE A 100 -4.20 4.59 10.19
C ILE A 100 -3.28 3.51 10.75
N TYR A 101 -3.37 3.26 12.05
CA TYR A 101 -2.62 2.23 12.77
C TYR A 101 -3.61 1.37 13.55
N THR A 102 -3.37 0.06 13.55
CA THR A 102 -4.23 -0.90 14.23
C THR A 102 -3.42 -2.13 14.62
N GLN A 103 -3.94 -2.90 15.57
CA GLN A 103 -3.28 -4.10 16.08
C GLN A 103 -4.32 -5.16 16.44
N GLY A 104 -3.89 -6.41 16.51
CA GLY A 104 -4.71 -7.52 16.98
C GLY A 104 -3.84 -8.71 17.39
N GLU A 105 -4.33 -9.52 18.32
CA GLU A 105 -3.61 -10.69 18.85
C GLU A 105 -3.57 -11.83 17.82
N SER A 106 -4.49 -11.85 16.86
CA SER A 106 -4.56 -12.81 15.75
C SER A 106 -4.81 -12.13 14.41
N LEU A 107 -4.53 -12.80 13.29
CA LEU A 107 -4.87 -12.29 11.95
C LEU A 107 -6.38 -12.02 11.79
N THR A 108 -7.22 -12.85 12.41
CA THR A 108 -8.68 -12.69 12.40
C THR A 108 -9.09 -11.40 13.11
N GLU A 109 -8.53 -11.14 14.29
CA GLU A 109 -8.78 -9.92 15.04
C GLU A 109 -8.23 -8.69 14.30
N LEU A 110 -7.01 -8.79 13.77
CA LEU A 110 -6.41 -7.73 12.96
C LEU A 110 -7.30 -7.35 11.77
N ASN A 111 -7.87 -8.32 11.06
CA ASN A 111 -8.81 -8.05 9.97
C ASN A 111 -10.02 -7.22 10.44
N GLN A 112 -10.61 -7.59 11.57
CA GLN A 112 -11.74 -6.87 12.15
C GLN A 112 -11.32 -5.43 12.54
N MET A 113 -10.20 -5.31 13.24
CA MET A 113 -9.67 -4.03 13.71
C MET A 113 -9.26 -3.11 12.55
N VAL A 114 -8.80 -3.66 11.42
CA VAL A 114 -8.54 -2.90 10.19
C VAL A 114 -9.84 -2.36 9.59
N VAL A 115 -10.87 -3.19 9.46
CA VAL A 115 -12.17 -2.76 8.91
C VAL A 115 -12.79 -1.65 9.77
N ASP A 116 -12.74 -1.79 11.09
CA ASP A 116 -13.30 -0.80 12.00
C ASP A 116 -12.48 0.50 12.00
N ALA A 117 -11.15 0.42 11.90
CA ALA A 117 -10.30 1.60 11.77
C ALA A 117 -10.57 2.36 10.46
N VAL A 118 -10.78 1.66 9.35
CA VAL A 118 -11.16 2.27 8.06
C VAL A 118 -12.52 2.95 8.18
N ARG A 119 -13.53 2.30 8.79
CA ARG A 119 -14.84 2.92 9.02
C ARG A 119 -14.78 4.20 9.84
N CYS A 120 -13.94 4.22 10.87
CA CYS A 120 -13.78 5.39 11.72
C CYS A 120 -13.07 6.54 10.99
N HIS A 121 -12.19 6.22 10.03
CA HIS A 121 -11.37 7.20 9.33
C HIS A 121 -12.05 7.82 8.09
N PHE A 122 -12.89 7.07 7.38
CA PHE A 122 -13.53 7.52 6.15
C PHE A 122 -15.03 7.78 6.36
N ASN A 123 -15.51 8.92 5.87
CA ASN A 123 -16.94 9.18 5.75
C ASN A 123 -17.56 8.27 4.66
N ASP A 124 -18.89 8.08 4.69
CA ASP A 124 -19.61 7.17 3.78
C ASP A 124 -19.30 7.40 2.29
N ASP A 125 -19.13 8.67 1.87
CA ASP A 125 -18.84 9.03 0.47
C ASP A 125 -17.38 8.76 0.03
N ALA A 126 -16.47 8.53 0.98
CA ALA A 126 -15.05 8.31 0.73
C ALA A 126 -14.62 6.88 1.09
N MET A 127 -15.58 6.00 1.35
CA MET A 127 -15.29 4.67 1.87
C MET A 127 -14.63 3.80 0.80
N PRO A 128 -13.42 3.25 1.05
CA PRO A 128 -12.80 2.34 0.11
C PRO A 128 -13.63 1.06 0.01
N SER A 129 -13.72 0.51 -1.20
CA SER A 129 -14.48 -0.70 -1.50
C SER A 129 -13.67 -1.99 -1.25
N GLU A 130 -12.34 -1.90 -1.27
CA GLU A 130 -11.43 -3.03 -1.04
C GLU A 130 -10.30 -2.65 -0.07
N ILE A 131 -10.02 -3.54 0.88
CA ILE A 131 -8.89 -3.44 1.81
C ILE A 131 -7.88 -4.53 1.44
N GLN A 132 -6.64 -4.13 1.17
CA GLN A 132 -5.55 -5.07 0.90
C GLN A 132 -4.63 -5.18 2.10
N LEU A 133 -4.37 -6.40 2.56
CA LEU A 133 -3.39 -6.67 3.62
C LEU A 133 -2.16 -7.34 3.03
N VAL A 134 -1.00 -6.74 3.29
CA VAL A 134 0.30 -7.23 2.82
C VAL A 134 1.24 -7.37 4.01
N LYS A 135 1.82 -8.57 4.18
CA LYS A 135 2.80 -8.83 5.23
C LYS A 135 4.09 -8.04 4.93
N GLU A 136 4.47 -7.17 5.85
CA GLU A 136 5.76 -6.50 5.87
C GLU A 136 6.83 -7.47 6.40
N GLY A 137 7.93 -7.59 5.66
CA GLY A 137 9.02 -8.49 6.01
C GLY A 137 8.78 -9.93 5.52
N LEU A 138 9.25 -10.24 4.31
CA LEU A 138 9.72 -11.59 4.00
C LEU A 138 11.13 -11.75 4.57
N THR A 139 11.27 -11.67 5.90
CA THR A 139 12.51 -12.02 6.57
C THR A 139 12.45 -13.51 6.86
N THR A 140 13.00 -14.30 5.94
CA THR A 140 13.47 -15.64 6.29
C THR A 140 14.92 -15.70 5.84
N ILE A 141 15.79 -15.49 6.84
CA ILE A 141 17.19 -15.92 7.00
C ILE A 141 18.13 -15.61 5.83
#